data_AF-A0A923SPL4-F1
#
_entry.id   AF-A0A923SPL4-F1
#
_cell.length_a   1.000
_cell.length_b   1.000
_cell.length_c   1.000
_cell.angle_alpha   90.00
_cell.angle_beta   90.00
_cell.angle_gamma   90.00
#
_symmetry.space_group_name_H-M   'P 1'
#
loop_
_entity.id
_entity.type
_entity.pdbx_description
1 polymer ?
#
loop_
_entity_poly.entity_id
_entity_poly.type
_entity_poly.pdbx_seq_one_letter_code
_entity_poly.pdbx_strand_id
1 'polypeptide(L)' 'MSSEVKFYTISDLMKLLGWSEATIQKLFNDPKFPAANFGRNKVVEAHALIDYFSRRHDKHKEVYWR' A
#
# COMPACT_ATOMS: atom_id res chain seq x y z
N MET A 1 10.77 23.97 3.14
CA MET A 1 11.15 22.58 2.79
C MET A 1 10.27 22.17 1.64
N SER A 2 10.85 21.69 0.53
CA SER A 2 10.03 21.16 -0.58
C SER A 2 9.40 19.86 -0.10
N SER A 3 8.09 19.86 0.14
CA SER A 3 7.30 18.69 0.49
C SER A 3 7.06 17.88 -0.78
N GLU A 4 8.10 17.27 -1.34
CA GLU A 4 7.93 16.42 -2.51
C GLU A 4 7.03 15.24 -2.16
N VAL A 5 5.84 15.25 -2.75
CA VAL A 5 4.87 14.15 -2.62
C VAL A 5 5.32 13.03 -3.54
N LYS A 6 5.66 11.88 -2.95
CA LYS A 6 6.06 10.69 -3.69
C LYS A 6 4.95 9.65 -3.63
N PHE A 7 4.68 9.05 -4.78
CA PHE A 7 3.74 7.94 -4.91
C PHE A 7 4.47 6.66 -5.29
N TYR A 8 4.04 5.54 -4.72
CA TYR A 8 4.52 4.20 -5.04
C TYR A 8 3.45 3.41 -5.77
N THR A 9 3.83 2.79 -6.89
CA THR A 9 2.98 1.86 -7.64
C THR A 9 3.05 0.45 -7.05
N ILE A 10 2.22 -0.46 -7.58
CA ILE A 10 2.32 -1.91 -7.30
C ILE A 10 3.74 -2.42 -7.55
N SER A 11 4.35 -2.08 -8.69
CA SER A 11 5.69 -2.55 -9.05
C SER A 11 6.77 -1.99 -8.12
N ASP A 12 6.60 -0.77 -7.62
CA ASP A 12 7.53 -0.19 -6.64
C ASP A 12 7.44 -0.93 -5.30
N LEU A 13 6.23 -1.22 -4.81
CA LEU A 13 6.06 -1.96 -3.56
C LEU A 13 6.52 -3.42 -3.66
N MET A 14 6.37 -4.05 -4.83
CA MET A 14 6.95 -5.39 -5.07
C MET A 14 8.46 -5.38 -4.87
N LYS A 15 9.16 -4.38 -5.44
CA LYS A 15 10.61 -4.24 -5.31
C LYS A 15 11.03 -3.85 -3.89
N LEU A 16 10.27 -2.97 -3.25
CA LEU A 16 10.57 -2.45 -1.92
C LEU A 16 10.36 -3.50 -0.81
N LEU A 17 9.27 -4.27 -0.89
CA LEU A 17 8.87 -5.22 0.15
C LEU A 17 9.29 -6.66 -0.17
N GLY A 18 9.68 -6.95 -1.41
CA GLY A 18 10.01 -8.29 -1.87
C GLY A 18 8.81 -9.23 -1.96
N TRP A 19 7.58 -8.69 -2.03
CA TRP A 19 6.36 -9.50 -2.08
C TRP A 19 5.91 -9.77 -3.51
N SER A 20 5.17 -10.87 -3.68
CA SER A 20 4.58 -11.22 -4.98
C SER A 20 3.56 -10.18 -5.42
N GLU A 21 3.37 -10.04 -6.73
CA GLU A 21 2.37 -9.14 -7.30
C GLU A 21 0.98 -9.42 -6.74
N ALA A 22 0.59 -10.71 -6.64
CA ALA A 22 -0.70 -11.10 -6.08
C ALA A 22 -0.90 -10.62 -4.63
N THR A 23 0.16 -10.61 -3.82
CA THR A 23 0.11 -10.12 -2.43
C THR A 23 -0.05 -8.61 -2.39
N ILE A 24 0.69 -7.89 -3.24
CA ILE A 24 0.59 -6.44 -3.34
C ILE A 24 -0.77 -6.01 -3.90
N GLN A 25 -1.30 -6.71 -4.91
CA GLN A 25 -2.65 -6.46 -5.43
C GLN A 25 -3.71 -6.64 -4.34
N LYS A 26 -3.61 -7.69 -3.51
CA LYS A 26 -4.48 -7.87 -2.33
C LYS A 26 -4.37 -6.70 -1.36
N LEU A 27 -3.16 -6.23 -1.07
CA LEU A 27 -2.93 -5.04 -0.22
C LEU A 27 -3.62 -3.80 -0.80
N PHE A 28 -3.46 -3.55 -2.11
CA PHE A 28 -4.10 -2.44 -2.83
C PHE A 28 -5.62 -2.57 -3.00
N ASN A 29 -6.19 -3.73 -2.69
CA ASN A 29 -7.63 -3.95 -2.68
C ASN A 29 -8.20 -3.90 -1.26
N ASP A 30 -7.37 -3.86 -0.21
CA ASP A 30 -7.80 -3.72 1.17
C ASP A 30 -8.40 -2.34 1.40
N PRO A 31 -9.68 -2.23 1.83
CA PRO A 31 -10.33 -0.96 2.12
C PRO A 31 -9.60 -0.10 3.17
N LYS A 32 -8.77 -0.71 4.04
CA LYS A 32 -7.99 0.01 5.05
C LYS A 32 -6.64 0.49 4.54
N PHE A 33 -6.14 -0.06 3.43
CA PHE A 33 -4.87 0.36 2.86
C PHE A 33 -5.07 1.70 2.13
N PRO A 34 -4.20 2.71 2.34
CA PRO A 34 -4.41 4.07 1.81
C PRO A 34 -4.06 4.20 0.32
N ALA A 35 -4.58 3.30 -0.50
CA ALA A 35 -4.42 3.34 -1.94
C ALA A 35 -5.31 4.42 -2.58
N ALA A 36 -4.80 5.00 -3.67
CA ALA A 36 -5.51 5.92 -4.54
C ALA A 36 -5.44 5.45 -6.00
N ASN A 37 -6.43 5.85 -6.80
CA ASN A 37 -6.42 5.62 -8.24
C ASN A 37 -5.81 6.84 -8.94
N PHE A 38 -4.73 6.63 -9.69
CA PHE A 38 -4.14 7.63 -10.59
C PHE A 38 -4.36 7.17 -12.04
N GLY A 39 -5.46 7.64 -12.63
CA GLY A 39 -5.95 7.13 -13.91
C GLY A 39 -6.31 5.65 -13.81
N ARG A 40 -5.59 4.80 -14.55
CA ARG A 40 -5.76 3.33 -14.52
C ARG A 40 -4.83 2.63 -13.52
N ASN A 41 -3.90 3.37 -12.90
CA ASN A 41 -2.91 2.80 -12.00
C ASN A 41 -3.35 2.97 -10.55
N LYS A 42 -3.04 1.98 -9.71
CA LYS A 42 -3.14 2.11 -8.26
C LYS A 42 -1.82 2.60 -7.69
N VAL A 43 -1.89 3.59 -6.80
CA VAL A 43 -0.74 4.19 -6.15
C VAL A 43 -0.99 4.39 -4.66
N VAL A 44 0.06 4.47 -3.87
CA VAL A 44 0.00 4.86 -2.45
C VAL A 44 0.98 6.00 -2.21
N GLU A 45 0.56 7.00 -1.44
CA GLU A 45 1.43 8.12 -1.06
C GLU A 45 2.45 7.66 0.00
N ALA A 46 3.68 8.16 -0.08
CA ALA A 46 4.81 7.69 0.72
C ALA A 46 4.60 7.87 2.24
N HIS A 47 4.07 9.01 2.70
CA HIS A 47 3.82 9.24 4.12
C HIS A 47 2.65 8.39 4.62
N ALA A 48 1.57 8.27 3.85
CA ALA A 48 0.46 7.38 4.17
C ALA A 48 0.89 5.91 4.26
N LEU A 49 1.83 5.49 3.40
CA LEU A 49 2.44 4.15 3.46
C LEU A 49 3.23 3.95 4.75
N ILE A 50 4.05 4.93 5.14
CA ILE A 50 4.81 4.93 6.39
C ILE A 50 3.85 4.85 7.58
N ASP A 51 2.81 5.68 7.59
CA ASP A 51 1.80 5.71 8.65
C ASP A 51 1.05 4.38 8.76
N TYR A 52 0.70 3.76 7.63
CA TYR A 52 0.09 2.43 7.59
C TYR A 52 1.02 1.39 8.24
N PHE A 53 2.27 1.29 7.77
CA PHE A 53 3.23 0.31 8.31
C PHE A 53 3.72 0.62 9.74
N SER A 54 3.54 1.84 10.24
CA SER A 54 3.84 2.18 11.64
C SER A 54 2.90 1.47 12.64
N ARG A 55 1.75 0.99 12.17
CA ARG A 55 0.75 0.30 12.98
C ARG A 55 0.82 -1.21 12.76
N ARG A 56 0.55 -1.98 13.81
CA ARG A 56 0.49 -3.44 13.71
C ARG A 56 -0.85 -3.86 13.08
N HIS A 57 -0.78 -4.45 11.90
CA HIS A 57 -1.92 -5.06 11.21
C HIS A 57 -1.96 -6.57 11.48
N ASP A 58 -3.01 -7.05 12.15
CA ASP A 58 -3.20 -8.45 12.52
C ASP A 58 -4.23 -9.12 11.61
N LYS A 59 -3.77 -10.00 10.74
CA LYS A 59 -4.58 -10.71 9.75
C LYS A 59 -5.72 -11.51 10.38
N HIS A 60 -5.59 -11.98 11.62
CA HIS A 60 -6.65 -12.75 12.29
C HIS A 60 -7.80 -11.88 12.78
N LYS A 61 -7.52 -10.59 12.99
CA LYS A 61 -8.48 -9.57 13.42
C LYS A 61 -9.04 -8.78 12.24
N GLU A 62 -8.34 -8.75 11.11
CA GLU A 62 -8.75 -8.02 9.92
C GLU A 62 -9.49 -8.94 8.94
N VAL A 63 -10.82 -8.80 8.94
CA VAL A 63 -11.78 -9.61 8.15
C VAL A 63 -11.41 -9.70 6.66
N TYR A 64 -10.76 -8.67 6.12
CA TYR A 64 -10.37 -8.60 4.71
C TYR A 64 -9.27 -9.61 4.31
N TRP A 65 -8.43 -10.04 5.26
CA TRP A 65 -7.30 -10.94 5.01
C TRP A 65 -7.58 -12.41 5.32
N ARG A 66 -8.82 -12.75 5.70
CA ARG A 66 -9.26 -14.14 5.90
C ARG A 66 -9.48 -14.87 4.59
#